data_AF-I3T112-F1
#
_entry.id   AF-I3T112-F1
#
_cell.length_a   1.000
_cell.length_b   1.000
_cell.length_c   1.000
_cell.angle_alpha   90.00
_cell.angle_beta   90.00
_cell.angle_gamma   90.00
#
_symmetry.space_group_name_H-M   'P 1'
#
loop_
_entity.id
_entity.type
_entity.pdbx_description
1 polymer ?
#
loop_
_entity_poly.entity_id
_entity_poly.type
_entity_poly.pdbx_seq_one_letter_code
_entity_poly.pdbx_strand_id
1 'polypeptide(L)'
;MESFKWSFGILFSRMVRLPSMDGKVALVPWADMLNHSCDVETFLDYDKQSKGIVFTTDRPYQPGEQVFISYGKKSNGELLLSYGFVTREGANPSDSVELSLSLKKSDGSYKEKLELLKKYGLSGSQCFPIRITGWPLELMAYAYLAVSPSSMRGQFEKMAAAASNKITSTKDFKYPEIEEQALQFILDSCESSMSKYNKFLQASGSLDLDVTSPKQLNRRLFLKQLAVDLCTSERRILYRAQYILRRQLRDMRDGELRAFKLFDGVRNFFK
;
A
#
# COMPACT_ATOMS: atom_id res chain seq x y z
N MET A 1 -26.78 1.77 20.01
CA MET A 1 -25.45 1.96 19.39
C MET A 1 -24.60 0.69 19.41
N GLU A 2 -24.57 -0.08 20.52
CA GLU A 2 -23.76 -1.31 20.61
C GLU A 2 -24.21 -2.42 19.66
N SER A 3 -25.51 -2.72 19.60
CA SER A 3 -26.05 -3.72 18.68
C SER A 3 -25.73 -3.40 17.21
N PHE A 4 -25.75 -2.11 16.85
CA PHE A 4 -25.35 -1.66 15.52
C PHE A 4 -23.86 -1.95 15.25
N LYS A 5 -22.97 -1.60 16.19
CA LYS A 5 -21.52 -1.87 16.06
C LYS A 5 -21.24 -3.36 15.96
N TRP A 6 -21.92 -4.17 16.76
CA TRP A 6 -21.81 -5.62 16.73
C TRP A 6 -22.28 -6.19 15.37
N SER A 7 -23.50 -5.87 14.94
CA SER A 7 -24.04 -6.34 13.66
C SER A 7 -23.20 -5.87 12.47
N PHE A 8 -22.71 -4.64 12.51
CA PHE A 8 -21.80 -4.10 11.49
C PHE A 8 -20.48 -4.87 11.46
N GLY A 9 -19.90 -5.17 12.62
CA GLY A 9 -18.69 -5.99 12.74
C GLY A 9 -18.90 -7.42 12.23
N ILE A 10 -20.05 -8.04 12.51
CA ILE A 10 -20.42 -9.35 11.96
C ILE A 10 -20.47 -9.30 10.44
N LEU A 11 -21.17 -8.31 9.86
CA LEU A 11 -21.24 -8.17 8.40
C LEU A 11 -19.84 -8.00 7.80
N PHE A 12 -19.04 -7.05 8.29
CA PHE A 12 -17.72 -6.77 7.73
C PHE A 12 -16.73 -7.93 7.83
N SER A 13 -16.79 -8.71 8.91
CA SER A 13 -15.83 -9.81 9.16
C SER A 13 -16.27 -11.17 8.62
N ARG A 14 -17.57 -11.37 8.33
CA ARG A 14 -18.11 -12.70 7.95
C ARG A 14 -18.87 -12.72 6.62
N MET A 15 -19.15 -11.57 6.01
CA MET A 15 -19.80 -11.58 4.69
C MET A 15 -18.87 -12.13 3.62
N VAL A 16 -19.42 -12.97 2.75
CA VAL A 16 -18.74 -13.54 1.60
C VAL A 16 -19.33 -12.92 0.35
N ARG A 17 -18.48 -12.52 -0.60
CA ARG A 17 -18.90 -12.11 -1.95
C ARG A 17 -18.87 -13.35 -2.86
N LEU A 18 -19.92 -13.55 -3.64
CA LEU A 18 -20.14 -14.73 -4.48
C LEU A 18 -20.07 -14.34 -5.97
N PRO A 19 -18.89 -14.45 -6.63
CA PRO A 19 -18.72 -14.13 -8.04
C PRO A 19 -19.72 -14.83 -8.97
N SER A 20 -19.99 -16.12 -8.74
CA SER A 20 -20.91 -16.92 -9.57
C SER A 20 -22.39 -16.53 -9.42
N MET A 21 -22.70 -15.60 -8.50
CA MET A 21 -24.02 -15.01 -8.31
C MET A 21 -24.00 -13.49 -8.52
N ASP A 22 -23.34 -13.01 -9.57
CA ASP A 22 -23.24 -11.59 -9.94
C ASP A 22 -22.64 -10.71 -8.82
N GLY A 23 -21.77 -11.29 -8.01
CA GLY A 23 -21.13 -10.60 -6.89
C GLY A 23 -22.07 -10.31 -5.72
N LYS A 24 -23.20 -11.03 -5.60
CA LYS A 24 -24.04 -11.01 -4.39
C LYS A 24 -23.22 -11.32 -3.14
N VAL A 25 -23.70 -10.82 -2.01
CA VAL A 25 -23.06 -11.01 -0.70
C VAL A 25 -23.97 -11.82 0.21
N ALA A 26 -23.38 -12.70 1.02
CA ALA A 26 -24.12 -13.58 1.92
C ALA A 26 -23.35 -13.81 3.23
N LEU A 27 -24.10 -14.06 4.31
CA LEU A 27 -23.58 -14.74 5.50
C LEU A 27 -23.84 -16.23 5.30
N VAL A 28 -22.77 -17.04 5.39
CA VAL A 28 -22.83 -18.47 5.12
C VAL A 28 -22.49 -19.22 6.41
N PRO A 29 -23.50 -19.68 7.17
CA PRO A 29 -23.26 -20.45 8.39
C PRO A 29 -22.34 -21.64 8.11
N TRP A 30 -21.51 -22.00 9.10
CA TRP A 30 -20.46 -23.02 9.02
C TRP A 30 -19.25 -22.62 8.20
N ALA A 31 -19.45 -22.10 6.98
CA ALA A 31 -18.35 -21.65 6.14
C ALA A 31 -17.64 -20.42 6.75
N ASP A 32 -18.36 -19.61 7.51
CA ASP A 32 -17.82 -18.46 8.25
C ASP A 32 -16.92 -18.83 9.45
N MET A 33 -16.74 -20.12 9.73
CA MET A 33 -15.77 -20.62 10.72
C MET A 33 -14.38 -20.89 10.12
N LEU A 34 -14.26 -20.89 8.79
CA LEU A 34 -12.99 -21.08 8.09
C LEU A 34 -12.10 -19.85 8.27
N ASN A 35 -10.87 -20.05 8.74
CA ASN A 35 -9.92 -18.96 8.98
C ASN A 35 -9.11 -18.61 7.72
N HIS A 36 -8.49 -17.43 7.76
CA HIS A 36 -7.60 -16.96 6.70
C HIS A 36 -6.21 -17.60 6.77
N SER A 37 -5.65 -17.95 5.61
CA SER A 37 -4.19 -18.06 5.43
C SER A 37 -3.74 -17.31 4.17
N CYS A 38 -2.54 -16.72 4.22
CA CYS A 38 -1.89 -16.12 3.05
C CYS A 38 -1.30 -17.16 2.08
N ASP A 39 -1.23 -18.42 2.50
CA ASP A 39 -0.62 -19.52 1.74
C ASP A 39 -1.62 -20.26 0.83
N VAL A 40 -2.89 -19.83 0.84
CA VAL A 40 -3.98 -20.44 0.07
C VAL A 40 -4.64 -19.41 -0.84
N GLU A 41 -5.08 -19.86 -2.01
CA GLU A 41 -5.85 -19.05 -2.97
C GLU A 41 -7.34 -19.45 -3.01
N THR A 42 -7.69 -20.48 -2.23
CA THR A 42 -9.03 -21.03 -2.11
C THR A 42 -10.05 -20.00 -1.61
N PHE A 43 -11.23 -19.91 -2.24
CA PHE A 43 -12.33 -19.03 -1.80
C PHE A 43 -13.70 -19.73 -1.90
N LEU A 44 -14.69 -19.16 -1.20
CA LEU A 44 -16.08 -19.61 -1.23
C LEU A 44 -16.81 -19.03 -2.43
N ASP A 45 -17.51 -19.86 -3.20
CA ASP A 45 -18.41 -19.41 -4.27
C ASP A 45 -19.61 -20.35 -4.42
N TYR A 46 -20.60 -19.90 -5.19
CA TYR A 46 -21.78 -20.70 -5.50
C TYR A 46 -21.51 -21.68 -6.64
N ASP A 47 -21.71 -22.97 -6.38
CA ASP A 47 -21.73 -24.00 -7.40
C ASP A 47 -23.17 -24.28 -7.86
N LYS A 48 -23.41 -24.14 -9.17
CA LYS A 48 -24.72 -24.36 -9.79
C LYS A 48 -25.15 -25.82 -9.77
N GLN A 49 -24.20 -26.76 -9.80
CA GLN A 49 -24.51 -28.20 -9.85
C GLN A 49 -25.02 -28.69 -8.49
N SER A 50 -24.25 -28.45 -7.42
CA SER A 50 -24.64 -28.79 -6.05
C SER A 50 -25.69 -27.85 -5.47
N LYS A 51 -25.94 -26.69 -6.11
CA LYS A 51 -26.82 -25.61 -5.62
C LYS A 51 -26.42 -25.12 -4.22
N GLY A 52 -25.13 -25.11 -3.91
CA GLY A 52 -24.58 -24.75 -2.62
C GLY A 52 -23.41 -23.78 -2.70
N ILE A 53 -23.05 -23.19 -1.56
CA ILE A 53 -21.77 -22.48 -1.42
C ILE A 53 -20.70 -23.51 -1.09
N VAL A 54 -19.66 -23.56 -1.92
CA VAL A 54 -18.58 -24.53 -1.83
C VAL A 54 -17.23 -23.83 -1.91
N PHE A 55 -16.18 -24.53 -1.50
CA PHE A 55 -14.80 -24.20 -1.81
C PHE A 55 -14.06 -25.50 -2.14
N THR A 56 -12.97 -25.39 -2.90
CA THR A 56 -12.09 -26.52 -3.21
C THR A 56 -10.73 -26.25 -2.64
N THR A 57 -10.20 -27.16 -1.84
CA THR A 57 -8.85 -27.04 -1.28
C THR A 57 -7.79 -27.05 -2.37
N ASP A 58 -6.83 -26.12 -2.31
CA ASP A 58 -5.67 -26.05 -3.20
C ASP A 58 -4.52 -27.00 -2.83
N ARG A 59 -4.62 -27.67 -1.67
CA ARG A 59 -3.64 -28.63 -1.17
C ARG A 59 -4.27 -29.76 -0.36
N PRO A 60 -3.59 -30.91 -0.19
CA PRO A 60 -4.03 -31.93 0.75
C PRO A 60 -3.90 -31.46 2.20
N TYR A 61 -4.77 -31.98 3.06
CA TYR A 61 -4.80 -31.75 4.51
C TYR A 61 -4.70 -33.08 5.26
N GLN A 62 -3.96 -33.09 6.37
CA GLN A 62 -3.86 -34.26 7.23
C GLN A 62 -5.00 -34.28 8.28
N PRO A 63 -5.39 -35.46 8.81
CA PRO A 63 -6.33 -35.53 9.93
C PRO A 63 -5.85 -34.67 11.11
N GLY A 64 -6.73 -33.79 11.61
CA GLY A 64 -6.41 -32.84 12.69
C GLY A 64 -5.80 -31.51 12.24
N GLU A 65 -5.47 -31.37 10.96
CA GLU A 65 -5.02 -30.10 10.39
C GLU A 65 -6.19 -29.15 10.14
N GLN A 66 -6.00 -27.86 10.43
CA GLN A 66 -7.00 -26.83 10.16
C GLN A 66 -7.07 -26.51 8.65
N VAL A 67 -8.29 -26.49 8.11
CA VAL A 67 -8.56 -26.04 6.74
C VAL A 67 -8.70 -24.51 6.73
N PHE A 68 -8.03 -23.86 5.77
CA PHE A 68 -8.00 -22.41 5.62
C PHE A 68 -8.56 -21.98 4.27
N ILE A 69 -9.00 -20.73 4.20
CA ILE A 69 -9.38 -20.06 2.95
C ILE A 69 -8.65 -18.72 2.80
N SER A 70 -8.70 -18.14 1.62
CA SER A 70 -8.25 -16.77 1.37
C SER A 70 -9.39 -15.79 1.64
N TYR A 71 -9.13 -14.76 2.44
CA TYR A 71 -10.03 -13.61 2.59
C TYR A 71 -9.79 -12.56 1.48
N GLY A 72 -8.97 -12.90 0.50
CA GLY A 72 -8.57 -12.04 -0.61
C GLY A 72 -7.21 -11.36 -0.40
N LYS A 73 -6.75 -10.69 -1.45
CA LYS A 73 -5.48 -9.96 -1.49
C LYS A 73 -5.61 -8.62 -0.75
N LYS A 74 -5.45 -8.66 0.57
CA LYS A 74 -5.62 -7.51 1.48
C LYS A 74 -4.32 -7.15 2.18
N SER A 75 -4.12 -5.87 2.47
CA SER A 75 -3.02 -5.42 3.34
C SER A 75 -3.25 -5.85 4.78
N ASN A 76 -2.20 -5.84 5.60
CA ASN A 76 -2.36 -6.08 7.03
C ASN A 76 -3.25 -5.03 7.72
N GLY A 77 -3.24 -3.78 7.23
CA GLY A 77 -4.15 -2.74 7.70
C GLY A 77 -5.62 -3.05 7.39
N GLU A 78 -5.90 -3.54 6.17
CA GLU A 78 -7.25 -3.98 5.78
C GLU A 78 -7.70 -5.23 6.55
N LEU A 79 -6.79 -6.18 6.80
CA LEU A 79 -7.07 -7.38 7.59
C LEU A 79 -7.38 -7.03 9.05
N LEU A 80 -6.60 -6.11 9.65
CA LEU A 80 -6.85 -5.65 11.01
C LEU A 80 -8.20 -4.95 11.12
N LEU A 81 -8.52 -4.07 10.17
CA LEU A 81 -9.78 -3.33 10.17
C LEU A 81 -11.00 -4.24 9.97
N SER A 82 -10.89 -5.21 9.06
CA SER A 82 -12.04 -6.04 8.63
C SER A 82 -12.23 -7.29 9.49
N TYR A 83 -11.14 -7.88 9.99
CA TYR A 83 -11.15 -9.19 10.66
C TYR A 83 -10.47 -9.20 12.04
N GLY A 84 -9.78 -8.12 12.42
CA GLY A 84 -9.23 -7.97 13.77
C GLY A 84 -7.92 -8.72 14.03
N PHE A 85 -7.13 -9.02 12.99
CA PHE A 85 -5.81 -9.63 13.14
C PHE A 85 -4.78 -9.01 12.18
N VAL A 86 -3.51 -9.19 12.52
CA VAL A 86 -2.36 -8.85 11.68
C VAL A 86 -1.59 -10.13 11.42
N THR A 87 -1.16 -10.36 10.18
CA THR A 87 -0.34 -11.55 9.86
C THR A 87 1.08 -11.36 10.36
N ARG A 88 1.82 -12.47 10.53
CA ARG A 88 3.24 -12.41 10.90
C ARG A 88 4.02 -11.57 9.90
N GLU A 89 5.01 -10.82 10.39
CA GLU A 89 5.83 -9.94 9.56
C GLU A 89 6.40 -10.71 8.35
N GLY A 90 6.13 -10.20 7.14
CA GLY A 90 6.60 -10.80 5.90
C GLY A 90 5.81 -12.00 5.37
N ALA A 91 4.79 -12.48 6.10
CA ALA A 91 3.95 -13.61 5.66
C ALA A 91 2.90 -13.21 4.61
N ASN A 92 2.42 -11.96 4.63
CA ASN A 92 1.41 -11.49 3.68
C ASN A 92 2.05 -10.88 2.42
N PRO A 93 1.99 -11.54 1.24
CA PRO A 93 2.53 -11.02 -0.01
C PRO A 93 1.74 -9.82 -0.56
N SER A 94 0.50 -9.64 -0.11
CA SER A 94 -0.38 -8.52 -0.47
C SER A 94 -0.29 -7.36 0.53
N ASP A 95 0.69 -7.36 1.44
CA ASP A 95 0.85 -6.27 2.39
C ASP A 95 1.23 -4.95 1.70
N SER A 96 0.73 -3.84 2.24
CA SER A 96 0.98 -2.50 1.74
C SER A 96 0.79 -1.44 2.82
N VAL A 97 1.50 -0.32 2.69
CA VAL A 97 1.35 0.87 3.52
C VAL A 97 0.92 2.05 2.65
N GLU A 98 -0.04 2.84 3.14
CA GLU A 98 -0.49 4.05 2.45
C GLU A 98 0.53 5.19 2.65
N LEU A 99 1.23 5.58 1.58
CA LEU A 99 2.08 6.76 1.59
C LEU A 99 1.29 8.00 1.16
N SER A 100 1.18 8.97 2.07
CA SER A 100 0.55 10.26 1.79
C SER A 100 1.52 11.23 1.12
N LEU A 101 1.17 11.69 -0.08
CA LEU A 101 1.83 12.77 -0.81
C LEU A 101 0.93 14.01 -0.82
N SER A 102 1.52 15.21 -0.85
CA SER A 102 0.75 16.45 -0.86
C SER A 102 1.43 17.56 -1.65
N LEU A 103 0.63 18.32 -2.41
CA LEU A 103 1.11 19.53 -3.08
C LEU A 103 1.56 20.58 -2.06
N LYS A 104 2.69 21.22 -2.33
CA LYS A 104 3.18 22.33 -1.51
C LYS A 104 2.38 23.59 -1.83
N LYS A 105 1.76 24.20 -0.82
CA LYS A 105 1.00 25.45 -0.99
C LYS A 105 1.86 26.64 -1.44
N SER A 106 3.18 26.57 -1.24
CA SER A 106 4.15 27.57 -1.69
C SER A 106 4.51 27.45 -3.18
N ASP A 107 4.03 26.43 -3.88
CA ASP A 107 4.24 26.26 -5.32
C ASP A 107 3.49 27.33 -6.11
N GLY A 108 4.18 28.06 -6.99
CA GLY A 108 3.58 29.10 -7.83
C GLY A 108 2.48 28.58 -8.77
N SER A 109 2.50 27.30 -9.10
CA SER A 109 1.48 26.61 -9.91
C SER A 109 0.50 25.78 -9.07
N TYR A 110 0.47 25.95 -7.74
CA TYR A 110 -0.38 25.16 -6.82
C TYR A 110 -1.85 25.11 -7.23
N LYS A 111 -2.45 26.27 -7.55
CA LYS A 111 -3.89 26.37 -7.89
C LYS A 111 -4.23 25.54 -9.12
N GLU A 112 -3.43 25.68 -10.18
CA GLU A 112 -3.60 24.97 -11.44
C GLU A 112 -3.42 23.46 -11.27
N LYS A 113 -2.36 23.02 -10.57
CA LYS A 113 -2.14 21.61 -10.25
C LYS A 113 -3.30 21.02 -9.45
N LEU A 114 -3.82 21.76 -8.46
CA LEU A 114 -4.96 21.34 -7.64
C LEU A 114 -6.25 21.23 -8.45
N GLU A 115 -6.52 22.18 -9.34
CA GLU A 115 -7.68 22.14 -10.24
C GLU A 115 -7.64 20.92 -11.16
N LEU A 116 -6.48 20.60 -11.72
CA LEU A 116 -6.27 19.41 -12.54
C LEU A 116 -6.46 18.13 -11.73
N LEU A 117 -5.89 18.02 -10.53
CA LEU A 117 -6.14 16.87 -9.65
C LEU A 117 -7.63 16.67 -9.38
N LYS A 118 -8.36 17.75 -9.05
CA LYS A 118 -9.81 17.71 -8.84
C LYS A 118 -10.57 17.27 -10.08
N LYS A 119 -10.19 17.75 -11.27
CA LYS A 119 -10.77 17.33 -12.56
C LYS A 119 -10.70 15.81 -12.74
N TYR A 120 -9.62 15.18 -12.29
CA TYR A 120 -9.46 13.73 -12.36
C TYR A 120 -9.97 12.97 -11.12
N GLY A 121 -10.58 13.65 -10.15
CA GLY A 121 -11.16 13.05 -8.95
C GLY A 121 -10.15 12.79 -7.83
N LEU A 122 -8.98 13.43 -7.89
CA LEU A 122 -7.95 13.42 -6.86
C LEU A 122 -8.03 14.69 -6.00
N SER A 123 -7.37 14.64 -4.85
CA SER A 123 -7.25 15.77 -3.94
C SER A 123 -5.81 16.30 -3.89
N GLY A 124 -5.63 17.50 -3.33
CA GLY A 124 -4.29 18.08 -3.12
C GLY A 124 -3.40 17.27 -2.16
N SER A 125 -3.98 16.35 -1.39
CA SER A 125 -3.29 15.31 -0.63
C SER A 125 -3.84 13.95 -1.07
N GLN A 126 -2.96 13.02 -1.43
CA GLN A 126 -3.36 11.71 -1.94
C GLN A 126 -2.53 10.61 -1.28
N CYS A 127 -3.17 9.50 -0.94
CA CYS A 127 -2.51 8.30 -0.46
C CYS A 127 -2.35 7.29 -1.60
N PHE A 128 -1.20 6.63 -1.61
CA PHE A 128 -0.86 5.57 -2.55
C PHE A 128 -0.30 4.35 -1.82
N PRO A 129 -0.73 3.14 -2.16
CA PRO A 129 -0.26 1.92 -1.51
C PRO A 129 1.16 1.56 -1.98
N ILE A 130 2.13 1.55 -1.07
CA ILE A 130 3.49 1.05 -1.32
C ILE A 130 3.58 -0.38 -0.80
N ARG A 131 4.25 -1.25 -1.58
CA ARG A 131 4.50 -2.66 -1.24
C ARG A 131 5.99 -2.89 -1.09
N ILE A 132 6.35 -4.03 -0.49
CA ILE A 132 7.77 -4.45 -0.41
C ILE A 132 8.42 -4.60 -1.78
N THR A 133 7.61 -4.88 -2.80
CA THR A 133 8.02 -5.06 -4.20
C THR A 133 8.14 -3.77 -4.99
N GLY A 134 7.62 -2.64 -4.48
CA GLY A 134 7.68 -1.35 -5.17
C GLY A 134 6.48 -0.46 -4.90
N TRP A 135 6.34 0.59 -5.70
CA TRP A 135 5.26 1.57 -5.63
C TRP A 135 4.52 1.69 -6.97
N PRO A 136 3.24 2.12 -6.95
CA PRO A 136 2.43 2.26 -8.14
C PRO A 136 2.93 3.40 -9.05
N LEU A 137 2.63 3.30 -10.34
CA LEU A 137 2.99 4.33 -11.34
C LEU A 137 2.25 5.64 -11.09
N GLU A 138 1.06 5.55 -10.52
CA GLU A 138 0.21 6.67 -10.10
C GLU A 138 0.90 7.53 -9.04
N LEU A 139 1.64 6.90 -8.12
CA LEU A 139 2.43 7.59 -7.11
C LEU A 139 3.55 8.40 -7.78
N MET A 140 4.26 7.79 -8.74
CA MET A 140 5.27 8.51 -9.53
C MET A 140 4.63 9.67 -10.29
N ALA A 141 3.51 9.44 -10.99
CA ALA A 141 2.80 10.49 -11.73
C ALA A 141 2.41 11.69 -10.87
N TYR A 142 1.92 11.42 -9.66
CA TYR A 142 1.65 12.46 -8.69
C TYR A 142 2.93 13.19 -8.25
N ALA A 143 4.01 12.47 -7.99
CA ALA A 143 5.29 13.05 -7.60
C ALA A 143 5.84 13.98 -8.69
N TYR A 144 5.80 13.57 -9.96
CA TYR A 144 6.19 14.44 -11.07
C TYR A 144 5.34 15.70 -11.12
N LEU A 145 4.01 15.60 -11.03
CA LEU A 145 3.14 16.77 -10.97
C LEU A 145 3.52 17.69 -9.81
N ALA A 146 3.77 17.12 -8.63
CA ALA A 146 4.11 17.86 -7.43
C ALA A 146 5.41 18.67 -7.58
N VAL A 147 6.44 18.11 -8.24
CA VAL A 147 7.74 18.78 -8.40
C VAL A 147 7.88 19.58 -9.70
N SER A 148 6.97 19.41 -10.66
CA SER A 148 7.11 20.03 -11.98
C SER A 148 7.12 21.57 -11.89
N PRO A 149 8.08 22.25 -12.53
CA PRO A 149 8.12 23.70 -12.57
C PRO A 149 7.04 24.27 -13.51
N SER A 150 6.76 25.57 -13.40
CA SER A 150 5.79 26.27 -14.25
C SER A 150 6.13 26.21 -15.75
N SER A 151 7.40 25.98 -16.12
CA SER A 151 7.81 25.78 -17.52
C SER A 151 7.26 24.50 -18.13
N MET A 152 6.92 23.49 -17.31
CA MET A 152 6.34 22.22 -17.75
C MET A 152 4.81 22.20 -17.67
N ARG A 153 4.17 23.37 -17.59
CA ARG A 153 2.71 23.51 -17.48
C ARG A 153 1.94 22.69 -18.52
N GLY A 154 2.44 22.61 -19.76
CA GLY A 154 1.84 21.82 -20.84
C GLY A 154 1.74 20.31 -20.56
N GLN A 155 2.44 19.80 -19.53
CA GLN A 155 2.45 18.39 -19.16
C GLN A 155 1.61 18.09 -17.90
N PHE A 156 1.17 19.11 -17.15
CA PHE A 156 0.48 18.92 -15.87
C PHE A 156 -0.78 18.07 -16.00
N GLU A 157 -1.57 18.29 -17.05
CA GLU A 157 -2.81 17.54 -17.27
C GLU A 157 -2.52 16.05 -17.47
N LYS A 158 -1.50 15.73 -18.29
CA LYS A 158 -1.05 14.34 -18.48
C LYS A 158 -0.63 13.71 -17.16
N MET A 159 0.07 14.46 -16.30
CA MET A 159 0.52 13.96 -15.00
C MET A 159 -0.62 13.73 -14.01
N ALA A 160 -1.55 14.69 -13.90
CA ALA A 160 -2.74 14.54 -13.06
C ALA A 160 -3.63 13.37 -13.52
N ALA A 161 -3.76 13.18 -14.83
CA ALA A 161 -4.53 12.08 -15.38
C ALA A 161 -3.91 10.72 -15.07
N ALA A 162 -2.59 10.58 -15.27
CA ALA A 162 -1.86 9.36 -14.96
C ALA A 162 -1.90 9.02 -13.46
N ALA A 163 -1.87 10.02 -12.57
CA ALA A 163 -2.01 9.82 -11.13
C ALA A 163 -3.39 9.26 -10.71
N SER A 164 -4.42 9.40 -11.55
CA SER A 164 -5.80 8.99 -11.21
C SER A 164 -6.15 7.58 -11.64
N ASN A 165 -5.26 6.88 -12.34
CA ASN A 165 -5.51 5.58 -12.98
C ASN A 165 -6.74 5.55 -13.94
N LYS A 166 -7.25 6.72 -14.35
CA LYS A 166 -8.39 6.83 -15.29
C LYS A 166 -8.00 6.74 -16.76
N ILE A 167 -6.71 6.77 -17.08
CA ILE A 167 -6.22 6.67 -18.46
C ILE A 167 -5.31 5.44 -18.58
N THR A 168 -5.90 4.35 -19.05
CA THR A 168 -5.18 3.22 -19.65
C THR A 168 -4.47 3.72 -20.91
N SER A 169 -3.20 3.37 -21.11
CA SER A 169 -2.32 3.76 -22.24
C SER A 169 -1.58 5.09 -22.08
N THR A 170 -0.48 5.08 -21.33
CA THR A 170 0.81 5.57 -21.90
C THR A 170 1.94 4.71 -21.33
N LYS A 171 2.61 3.92 -22.17
CA LYS A 171 3.66 2.98 -21.76
C LYS A 171 4.98 3.64 -21.37
N ASP A 172 5.13 4.95 -21.56
CA ASP A 172 6.28 5.72 -21.11
C ASP A 172 5.84 7.03 -20.45
N PHE A 173 5.76 6.98 -19.13
CA PHE A 173 5.55 8.14 -18.25
C PHE A 173 6.86 8.37 -17.49
N LYS A 174 7.84 8.94 -18.19
CA LYS A 174 9.13 9.32 -17.61
C LYS A 174 9.43 10.76 -18.00
N TYR A 175 9.93 11.52 -17.04
CA TYR A 175 10.35 12.90 -17.22
C TYR A 175 11.78 13.03 -16.67
N PRO A 176 12.80 12.65 -17.46
CA PRO A 176 14.18 12.59 -17.01
C PRO A 176 14.66 13.89 -16.35
N GLU A 177 14.19 15.04 -16.84
CA GLU A 177 14.53 16.38 -16.33
C GLU A 177 14.08 16.66 -14.89
N ILE A 178 13.08 15.92 -14.39
CA ILE A 178 12.53 16.07 -13.03
C ILE A 178 12.50 14.76 -12.24
N GLU A 179 13.17 13.72 -12.75
CA GLU A 179 13.19 12.37 -12.16
C GLU A 179 13.79 12.39 -10.76
N GLU A 180 14.96 13.03 -10.61
CA GLU A 180 15.65 13.10 -9.31
C GLU A 180 14.79 13.81 -8.27
N GLN A 181 14.15 14.93 -8.65
CA GLN A 181 13.29 15.72 -7.77
C GLN A 181 12.05 14.91 -7.36
N ALA A 182 11.45 14.16 -8.28
CA ALA A 182 10.30 13.31 -8.00
C ALA A 182 10.67 12.17 -7.03
N LEU A 183 11.79 11.50 -7.24
CA LEU A 183 12.28 10.44 -6.34
C LEU A 183 12.67 11.00 -4.96
N GLN A 184 13.31 12.17 -4.91
CA GLN A 184 13.63 12.85 -3.66
C GLN A 184 12.36 13.25 -2.91
N PHE A 185 11.33 13.74 -3.61
CA PHE A 185 10.04 14.08 -3.01
C PHE A 185 9.37 12.86 -2.37
N ILE A 186 9.40 11.70 -3.03
CA ILE A 186 8.86 10.45 -2.47
C ILE A 186 9.69 9.99 -1.26
N LEU A 187 11.02 10.11 -1.34
CA LEU A 187 11.93 9.77 -0.23
C LEU A 187 11.62 10.61 1.01
N ASP A 188 11.47 11.92 0.86
CA ASP A 188 11.14 12.84 1.95
C ASP A 188 9.81 12.45 2.63
N SER A 189 8.80 12.07 1.83
CA SER A 189 7.53 11.58 2.33
C SER A 189 7.65 10.24 3.09
N CYS A 190 8.45 9.31 2.57
CA CYS A 190 8.76 8.05 3.26
C CYS A 190 9.41 8.32 4.63
N GLU A 191 10.42 9.18 4.68
CA GLU A 191 11.15 9.50 5.91
C GLU A 191 10.26 10.20 6.96
N SER A 192 9.41 11.12 6.50
CA SER A 192 8.40 11.75 7.35
C SER A 192 7.42 10.73 7.95
N SER A 193 6.94 9.78 7.13
CA SER A 193 6.06 8.71 7.59
C SER A 193 6.76 7.80 8.59
N MET A 194 7.98 7.34 8.27
CA MET A 194 8.80 6.47 9.14
C MET A 194 9.08 7.08 10.51
N SER A 195 9.30 8.40 10.59
CA SER A 195 9.50 9.10 11.85
C SER A 195 8.31 8.90 12.82
N LYS A 196 7.07 8.86 12.29
CA LYS A 196 5.86 8.63 13.10
C LYS A 196 5.82 7.21 13.65
N TYR A 197 6.10 6.21 12.80
CA TYR A 197 6.18 4.80 13.22
C TYR A 197 7.26 4.58 14.26
N ASN A 198 8.45 5.16 14.06
CA ASN A 198 9.56 5.02 15.01
C ASN A 198 9.20 5.60 16.38
N LYS A 199 8.57 6.78 16.43
CA LYS A 199 8.10 7.38 17.69
C LYS A 199 7.07 6.48 18.40
N PHE A 200 6.12 5.94 17.65
CA PHE A 200 5.10 5.05 18.20
C PHE A 200 5.70 3.75 18.77
N LEU A 201 6.61 3.11 18.03
CA LEU A 201 7.24 1.85 18.44
C LEU A 201 8.17 2.06 19.65
N GLN A 202 8.94 3.16 19.68
CA GLN A 202 9.76 3.53 20.83
C GLN A 202 8.92 3.76 22.09
N ALA A 203 7.79 4.46 21.97
CA ALA A 203 6.86 4.67 23.08
C ALA A 203 6.12 3.40 23.50
N SER A 204 6.00 2.42 22.61
CA SER A 204 5.28 1.17 22.88
C SER A 204 6.10 0.16 23.68
N GLY A 205 7.44 0.22 23.59
CA GLY A 205 8.36 -0.73 24.22
C GLY A 205 8.39 -2.08 23.51
N SER A 206 9.17 -3.04 24.05
CA SER A 206 9.12 -4.44 23.61
C SER A 206 7.89 -5.10 24.21
N LEU A 207 6.85 -5.25 23.40
CA LEU A 207 5.69 -6.10 23.69
C LEU A 207 5.80 -7.32 22.78
N ASP A 208 5.96 -8.50 23.39
CA ASP A 208 5.99 -9.79 22.70
C ASP A 208 4.94 -10.70 23.35
N LEU A 209 3.68 -10.31 23.15
CA LEU A 209 2.55 -11.07 23.67
C LEU A 209 2.04 -12.03 22.60
N ASP A 210 1.83 -13.29 22.99
CA ASP A 210 1.18 -14.27 22.12
C ASP A 210 -0.29 -13.89 21.86
N VAL A 211 -0.54 -13.28 20.70
CA VAL A 211 -1.88 -12.90 20.23
C VAL A 211 -2.73 -14.09 19.80
N THR A 212 -2.15 -15.29 19.67
CA THR A 212 -2.88 -16.50 19.28
C THR A 212 -3.69 -17.11 20.44
N SER A 213 -3.46 -16.63 21.67
CA SER A 213 -4.13 -17.10 22.91
C SER A 213 -4.88 -15.97 23.67
N PRO A 214 -5.97 -15.39 23.13
CA PRO A 214 -6.62 -14.19 23.69
C PRO A 214 -7.21 -14.36 25.09
N LYS A 215 -7.50 -15.60 25.51
CA LYS A 215 -8.18 -15.92 26.77
C LYS A 215 -7.40 -15.49 28.03
N GLN A 216 -6.12 -15.16 27.89
CA GLN A 216 -5.24 -14.77 28.99
C GLN A 216 -4.80 -13.29 28.92
N LEU A 217 -5.18 -12.55 27.87
CA LEU A 217 -4.73 -11.17 27.66
C LEU A 217 -5.78 -10.13 28.06
N ASN A 218 -5.30 -9.07 28.72
CA ASN A 218 -6.06 -7.83 28.83
C ASN A 218 -6.34 -7.29 27.42
N ARG A 219 -7.62 -7.07 27.08
CA ARG A 219 -8.06 -6.55 25.76
C ARG A 219 -7.26 -5.33 25.30
N ARG A 220 -6.90 -4.43 26.22
CA ARG A 220 -6.09 -3.24 25.90
C ARG A 220 -4.67 -3.61 25.47
N LEU A 221 -4.05 -4.58 26.12
CA LEU A 221 -2.72 -5.07 25.75
C LEU A 221 -2.75 -5.82 24.41
N PHE A 222 -3.78 -6.64 24.19
CA PHE A 222 -4.00 -7.31 22.91
C PHE A 222 -4.11 -6.33 21.73
N LEU A 223 -4.96 -5.30 21.86
CA LEU A 223 -5.11 -4.27 20.82
C LEU A 223 -3.82 -3.45 20.64
N LYS A 224 -3.06 -3.21 21.70
CA LYS A 224 -1.75 -2.55 21.61
C LYS A 224 -0.75 -3.42 20.84
N GLN A 225 -0.74 -4.73 21.07
CA GLN A 225 0.13 -5.67 20.34
C GLN A 225 -0.20 -5.65 18.84
N LEU A 226 -1.47 -5.77 18.46
CA LEU A 226 -1.87 -5.70 17.04
C LEU A 226 -1.45 -4.38 16.37
N ALA A 227 -1.51 -3.26 17.08
CA ALA A 227 -1.02 -1.99 16.56
C ALA A 227 0.51 -1.97 16.39
N VAL A 228 1.26 -2.60 17.31
CA VAL A 228 2.72 -2.78 17.20
C VAL A 228 3.07 -3.68 16.02
N ASP A 229 2.37 -4.79 15.83
CA ASP A 229 2.59 -5.73 14.74
C ASP A 229 2.34 -5.07 13.38
N LEU A 230 1.22 -4.34 13.24
CA LEU A 230 0.91 -3.58 12.02
C LEU A 230 2.00 -2.53 11.74
N CYS A 231 2.34 -1.71 12.74
CA CYS A 231 3.36 -0.68 12.61
C CYS A 231 4.72 -1.26 12.22
N THR A 232 5.07 -2.44 12.74
CA THR A 232 6.31 -3.13 12.41
C THR A 232 6.31 -3.59 10.95
N SER A 233 5.21 -4.19 10.49
CA SER A 233 5.05 -4.64 9.10
C SER A 233 5.09 -3.47 8.10
N GLU A 234 4.34 -2.40 8.35
CA GLU A 234 4.31 -1.20 7.49
C GLU A 234 5.67 -0.50 7.45
N ARG A 235 6.35 -0.40 8.61
CA ARG A 235 7.69 0.20 8.69
C ARG A 235 8.71 -0.59 7.87
N ARG A 236 8.64 -1.92 7.83
CA ARG A 236 9.50 -2.76 6.98
C ARG A 236 9.37 -2.37 5.49
N ILE A 237 8.14 -2.14 5.03
CA ILE A 237 7.87 -1.70 3.66
C ILE A 237 8.49 -0.33 3.38
N LEU A 238 8.32 0.63 4.30
CA LEU A 238 8.91 1.96 4.17
C LEU A 238 10.44 1.94 4.16
N TYR A 239 11.09 1.13 5.01
CA TYR A 239 12.55 0.97 4.97
C TYR A 239 13.05 0.43 3.63
N ARG A 240 12.32 -0.54 3.04
CA ARG A 240 12.68 -1.08 1.72
C ARG A 240 12.55 -0.01 0.64
N ALA A 241 11.47 0.76 0.63
CA ALA A 241 11.27 1.86 -0.31
C ALA A 241 12.38 2.93 -0.15
N GLN A 242 12.68 3.34 1.08
CA GLN A 242 13.75 4.28 1.39
C GLN A 242 15.11 3.81 0.86
N TYR A 243 15.44 2.53 1.08
CA TYR A 243 16.70 1.95 0.60
C TYR A 243 16.81 2.02 -0.93
N ILE A 244 15.73 1.65 -1.66
CA ILE A 244 15.71 1.68 -3.12
C ILE A 244 15.86 3.13 -3.62
N LEU A 245 15.08 4.07 -3.07
CA LEU A 245 15.12 5.48 -3.46
C LEU A 245 16.50 6.10 -3.22
N ARG A 246 17.11 5.87 -2.05
CA ARG A 246 18.46 6.36 -1.74
C ARG A 246 19.52 5.80 -2.68
N ARG A 247 19.37 4.54 -3.10
CA ARG A 247 20.28 3.93 -4.08
C ARG A 247 20.12 4.57 -5.46
N GLN A 248 18.88 4.70 -5.95
CA GLN A 248 18.60 5.33 -7.24
C GLN A 248 19.11 6.78 -7.31
N LEU A 249 18.84 7.58 -6.28
CA LEU A 249 19.32 8.96 -6.19
C LEU A 249 20.85 9.06 -6.18
N ARG A 250 21.53 8.12 -5.51
CA ARG A 250 23.00 8.06 -5.52
C ARG A 250 23.52 7.74 -6.91
N ASP A 251 22.96 6.72 -7.57
CA ASP A 251 23.38 6.30 -8.90
C ASP A 251 23.18 7.44 -9.94
N MET A 252 22.10 8.23 -9.82
CA MET A 252 21.85 9.41 -10.65
C MET A 252 22.91 10.50 -10.44
N ARG A 253 23.15 10.90 -9.18
CA ARG A 253 24.14 11.93 -8.83
C ARG A 253 25.57 11.53 -9.21
N ASP A 254 25.92 10.27 -9.03
CA ASP A 254 27.23 9.74 -9.44
C ASP A 254 27.38 9.74 -10.97
N GLY A 255 26.32 9.43 -11.70
CA GLY A 255 26.27 9.52 -13.17
C GLY A 255 26.47 10.94 -13.68
N GLU A 256 25.78 11.91 -13.08
CA GLU A 256 25.95 13.33 -13.39
C GLU A 256 27.38 13.79 -13.13
N LEU A 257 27.96 13.44 -11.97
CA LEU A 257 29.35 13.77 -11.63
C LEU A 257 30.35 13.21 -12.65
N ARG A 258 30.10 12.00 -13.19
CA ARG A 258 30.94 11.42 -14.25
C ARG A 258 30.77 12.16 -15.57
N ALA A 259 29.55 12.54 -15.95
CA ALA A 259 29.29 13.32 -17.15
C ALA A 259 29.98 14.69 -17.08
N PHE A 260 29.87 15.41 -15.96
CA PHE A 260 30.56 16.69 -15.75
C PHE A 260 32.08 16.56 -15.89
N LYS A 261 32.70 15.54 -15.29
CA LYS A 261 34.14 15.29 -15.44
C LYS A 261 34.56 15.01 -16.89
N LEU A 262 33.73 14.31 -17.67
CA LEU A 262 33.98 14.08 -19.10
C LEU A 262 33.87 15.39 -19.90
N PHE A 263 32.85 16.21 -19.65
CA PHE A 263 32.68 17.50 -20.31
C PHE A 263 33.82 18.49 -20.01
N ASP A 264 34.28 18.56 -18.76
CA ASP A 264 35.46 19.36 -18.39
C ASP A 264 36.75 18.83 -19.04
N GLY A 265 36.89 17.51 -19.14
CA GLY A 265 37.99 16.86 -19.86
C GLY A 265 38.02 17.21 -21.34
N VAL A 266 36.87 17.19 -22.02
CA VAL A 266 36.74 17.57 -23.44
C VAL A 266 36.97 19.07 -23.63
N ARG A 267 36.49 19.93 -22.73
CA ARG A 267 36.72 21.39 -22.79
C ARG A 267 38.20 21.75 -22.68
N ASN A 268 39.00 20.95 -21.98
CA ASN A 268 40.45 21.12 -21.89
C ASN A 268 41.21 20.65 -23.15
N PHE A 269 40.58 19.89 -24.06
CA PHE A 269 41.15 19.51 -25.36
C PHE A 269 40.96 20.58 -26.46
N PHE A 270 40.06 21.55 -26.24
CA PHE A 270 39.76 22.64 -27.18
C PHE A 270 40.30 24.02 -26.72
N LYS A 271 41.31 24.01 -25.85
CA LYS A 271 42.17 25.17 -25.54
C LYS A 271 43.58 24.88 -26.01
#